data_AF-A0AA86QVD0-F1
#
_entry.id   AF-A0AA86QVD0-F1
#
_cell.length_a   1.000
_cell.length_b   1.000
_cell.length_c   1.000
_cell.angle_alpha   90.00
_cell.angle_beta   90.00
_cell.angle_gamma   90.00
#
_symmetry.space_group_name_H-M   'P 1'
#
loop_
_entity.id
_entity.type
_entity.pdbx_description
1 polymer ?
#
loop_
_entity_poly.entity_id
_entity_poly.type
_entity_poly.pdbx_seq_one_letter_code
_entity_poly.pdbx_strand_id
1 'polypeptide(L)'
;MPKYTDEDDEVMVSNTVVMPSQIKESVNNVQTSIRDVDNLFKAIEQQFVQLKKNHEPQESRKAQEKIQQTLKQIQSEGLPVMNSKIQTFSKTIASHAKDNQKPQLNQQASQFQKLYQQKQAQLQNIQQTFNKVSQKLDDNLKSDPELNAKKFQMQLLEEELDDQLDDIIKISQNVTDLNSMMKIMEVETQKCQETINIIEENVTHADSNVAKGADNLTTARKTQKSKNKWLWIGLGITVAVAVILLLVFVL
;
A
#
# COMPACT_ATOMS: atom_id res chain seq x y z
N MET A 1 -30.78 -0.69 48.74
CA MET A 1 -29.49 -0.99 48.09
C MET A 1 -29.67 -2.26 47.27
N PRO A 2 -29.74 -2.19 45.93
CA PRO A 2 -29.72 -3.40 45.10
C PRO A 2 -28.27 -3.79 44.81
N LYS A 3 -27.98 -5.10 44.96
CA LYS A 3 -26.71 -5.72 44.59
C LYS A 3 -26.59 -5.72 43.06
N TYR A 4 -25.52 -5.13 42.54
CA TYR A 4 -25.05 -5.41 41.19
C TYR A 4 -24.23 -6.70 41.25
N THR A 5 -24.68 -7.71 40.52
CA THR A 5 -23.90 -8.90 40.20
C THR A 5 -23.19 -8.61 38.88
N ASP A 6 -21.86 -8.47 38.97
CA ASP A 6 -20.93 -8.44 37.83
C ASP A 6 -20.77 -9.87 37.30
N GLU A 7 -21.63 -10.28 36.37
CA GLU A 7 -21.41 -11.46 35.54
C GLU A 7 -22.03 -11.15 34.17
N ASP A 8 -21.28 -10.51 33.29
CA ASP A 8 -21.54 -10.59 31.85
C ASP A 8 -20.22 -10.95 31.17
N ASP A 9 -20.27 -12.14 30.57
CA ASP A 9 -19.20 -12.86 29.93
C ASP A 9 -18.44 -12.02 28.89
N GLU A 10 -17.12 -11.98 29.07
CA GLU A 10 -16.16 -11.49 28.09
C GLU A 10 -16.07 -12.51 26.95
N VAL A 11 -17.07 -12.50 26.06
CA VAL A 11 -17.01 -13.24 24.79
C VAL A 11 -16.04 -12.51 23.87
N MET A 12 -14.75 -12.83 24.02
CA MET A 12 -13.69 -12.49 23.09
C MET A 12 -13.91 -13.22 21.75
N VAL A 13 -14.88 -12.75 20.95
CA VAL A 13 -14.97 -13.14 19.54
C VAL A 13 -13.83 -12.44 18.81
N SER A 14 -12.72 -13.15 18.64
CA SER A 14 -11.63 -12.74 17.76
C SER A 14 -12.16 -12.72 16.32
N ASN A 15 -12.78 -11.62 15.92
CA ASN A 15 -13.12 -11.32 14.54
C ASN A 15 -11.82 -10.93 13.82
N THR A 16 -11.01 -11.92 13.45
CA THR A 16 -10.01 -11.71 12.40
C THR A 16 -10.77 -11.45 11.10
N VAL A 17 -10.93 -10.19 10.71
CA VAL A 17 -11.32 -9.88 9.33
C VAL A 17 -10.24 -10.50 8.44
N VAL A 18 -10.65 -11.41 7.57
CA VAL A 18 -9.73 -12.07 6.65
C VAL A 18 -9.77 -11.23 5.38
N MET A 19 -8.60 -10.76 4.94
CA MET A 19 -8.50 -10.08 3.65
C MET A 19 -9.10 -10.99 2.56
N PRO A 20 -9.99 -10.49 1.68
CA PRO A 20 -10.57 -11.29 0.61
C PRO A 20 -9.49 -12.02 -0.19
N SER A 21 -9.70 -13.31 -0.46
CA SER A 21 -8.74 -14.16 -1.18
C SER A 21 -8.33 -13.56 -2.52
N GLN A 22 -9.26 -12.89 -3.21
CA GLN A 22 -9.05 -12.24 -4.50
C GLN A 22 -8.06 -11.07 -4.40
N ILE A 23 -8.11 -10.29 -3.31
CA ILE A 23 -7.17 -9.19 -3.07
C ILE A 23 -5.78 -9.75 -2.83
N LYS A 24 -5.66 -10.79 -1.99
CA LYS A 24 -4.38 -11.46 -1.71
C LYS A 24 -3.75 -12.04 -2.97
N GLU A 25 -4.53 -12.73 -3.80
CA GLU A 25 -4.07 -13.27 -5.07
C GLU A 25 -3.61 -12.17 -6.02
N SER A 26 -4.36 -11.08 -6.12
CA SER A 26 -4.02 -9.95 -6.99
C SER A 26 -2.72 -9.24 -6.55
N VAL A 27 -2.50 -9.07 -5.24
CA VAL A 27 -1.22 -8.58 -4.70
C VAL A 27 -0.07 -9.52 -5.08
N ASN A 28 -0.23 -10.82 -4.88
CA ASN A 28 0.79 -11.82 -5.23
C ASN A 28 1.13 -11.78 -6.73
N ASN A 29 0.12 -11.60 -7.57
CA ASN A 29 0.30 -11.49 -9.01
C ASN A 29 1.16 -10.26 -9.38
N VAL A 30 0.86 -9.10 -8.80
CA VAL A 30 1.65 -7.87 -8.98
C VAL A 30 3.10 -8.07 -8.50
N GLN A 31 3.29 -8.60 -7.30
CA GLN A 31 4.62 -8.86 -6.74
C GLN A 31 5.43 -9.82 -7.62
N THR A 32 4.81 -10.87 -8.15
CA THR A 32 5.47 -11.81 -9.05
C THR A 32 5.94 -11.11 -10.32
N SER A 33 5.08 -10.30 -10.95
CA SER A 33 5.52 -9.53 -12.13
C SER A 33 6.62 -8.52 -11.85
N ILE A 34 6.64 -7.91 -10.66
CA ILE A 34 7.74 -7.01 -10.26
C ILE A 34 9.04 -7.80 -10.20
N ARG A 35 9.04 -8.99 -9.56
CA ARG A 35 10.22 -9.86 -9.48
C ARG A 35 10.69 -10.31 -10.86
N ASP A 36 9.76 -10.64 -11.76
CA ASP A 36 10.10 -11.04 -13.13
C ASP A 36 10.82 -9.90 -13.88
N VAL A 37 10.28 -8.68 -13.78
CA VAL A 37 10.90 -7.48 -14.35
C VAL A 37 12.28 -7.21 -13.73
N ASP A 38 12.41 -7.32 -12.41
CA ASP A 38 13.70 -7.15 -11.72
C ASP A 38 14.75 -8.16 -12.17
N ASN A 39 14.36 -9.42 -12.39
CA ASN A 39 15.25 -10.45 -12.89
C ASN A 39 15.75 -10.14 -14.31
N LEU A 40 14.90 -9.57 -15.17
CA LEU A 40 15.30 -9.11 -16.50
C LEU A 40 16.28 -7.93 -16.42
N PHE A 41 16.05 -6.96 -15.53
CA PHE A 41 17.01 -5.86 -15.31
C PHE A 41 18.37 -6.39 -14.81
N LYS A 42 18.38 -7.33 -13.86
CA LYS A 42 19.62 -7.98 -13.40
C LYS A 42 20.32 -8.75 -14.52
N ALA A 43 19.59 -9.39 -15.41
CA ALA A 43 20.17 -10.06 -16.56
C ALA A 43 20.88 -9.07 -17.50
N ILE A 44 20.29 -7.88 -17.72
CA ILE A 44 20.93 -6.80 -18.47
C ILE A 44 22.24 -6.36 -17.78
N GLU A 45 22.20 -6.11 -16.48
CA GLU A 45 23.41 -5.74 -15.71
C GLU A 45 24.52 -6.77 -15.87
N GLN A 46 24.20 -8.06 -15.72
CA GLN A 46 25.17 -9.14 -15.90
C GLN A 46 25.74 -9.21 -17.32
N GLN A 47 24.90 -8.97 -18.33
CA GLN A 47 25.32 -8.94 -19.73
C GLN A 47 26.24 -7.74 -20.02
N PHE A 48 25.97 -6.57 -19.43
CA PHE A 48 26.89 -5.42 -19.52
C PHE A 48 28.22 -5.69 -18.84
N VAL A 49 28.23 -6.35 -17.68
CA VAL A 49 29.49 -6.77 -17.03
C VAL A 49 30.28 -7.75 -17.90
N GLN A 50 29.61 -8.66 -18.60
CA GLN A 50 30.27 -9.56 -19.55
C GLN A 50 30.81 -8.81 -20.77
N LEU A 51 30.03 -7.86 -21.31
CA LEU A 51 30.46 -6.98 -22.40
C LEU A 51 31.74 -6.21 -22.02
N LYS A 52 31.85 -5.76 -20.76
CA LYS A 52 33.03 -5.08 -20.23
C LYS A 52 34.26 -5.98 -20.19
N LYS A 53 34.11 -7.22 -19.71
CA LYS A 53 35.23 -8.16 -19.52
C LYS A 53 35.78 -8.73 -20.81
N ASN A 54 34.97 -8.81 -21.86
CA ASN A 54 35.31 -9.51 -23.08
C ASN A 54 35.64 -8.52 -24.20
N HIS A 55 36.93 -8.41 -24.53
CA HIS A 55 37.42 -7.50 -25.57
C HIS A 55 37.38 -8.10 -26.98
N GLU A 56 36.84 -9.32 -27.14
CA GLU A 56 36.77 -9.99 -28.43
C GLU A 56 35.56 -9.49 -29.25
N PRO A 57 35.75 -8.98 -30.48
CA PRO A 57 34.69 -8.40 -31.30
C PRO A 57 33.45 -9.28 -31.50
N GLN A 58 33.65 -10.60 -31.62
CA GLN A 58 32.53 -11.54 -31.79
C GLN A 58 31.71 -11.71 -30.51
N GLU A 59 32.37 -11.71 -29.35
CA GLU A 59 31.70 -11.83 -28.07
C GLU A 59 30.96 -10.54 -27.71
N SER A 60 31.53 -9.38 -28.04
CA SER A 60 30.85 -8.10 -27.81
C SER A 60 29.57 -7.97 -28.63
N ARG A 61 29.56 -8.43 -29.90
CA ARG A 61 28.34 -8.47 -30.73
C ARG A 61 27.27 -9.40 -30.15
N LYS A 62 27.66 -10.61 -29.73
CA LYS A 62 26.73 -11.56 -29.09
C LYS A 62 26.14 -10.99 -27.79
N ALA A 63 26.94 -10.27 -27.01
CA ALA A 63 26.47 -9.61 -25.81
C ALA A 63 25.49 -8.45 -26.13
N GLN A 64 25.78 -7.64 -27.16
CA GLN A 64 24.84 -6.61 -27.63
C GLN A 64 23.50 -7.19 -28.07
N GLU A 65 23.50 -8.28 -28.85
CA GLU A 65 22.27 -8.95 -29.29
C GLU A 65 21.44 -9.44 -28.09
N LYS A 66 22.09 -10.04 -27.09
CA LYS A 66 21.43 -10.49 -25.85
C LYS A 66 20.84 -9.32 -25.04
N ILE A 67 21.58 -8.21 -24.91
CA ILE A 67 21.08 -7.01 -24.22
C ILE A 67 19.88 -6.45 -24.97
N GLN A 68 19.95 -6.35 -26.30
CA GLN A 68 18.86 -5.86 -27.12
C GLN A 68 17.61 -6.77 -27.02
N GLN A 69 17.79 -8.09 -27.00
CA GLN A 69 16.71 -9.05 -26.82
C GLN A 69 16.06 -8.89 -25.44
N THR A 70 16.87 -8.77 -24.38
CA THR A 70 16.37 -8.60 -23.01
C THR A 70 15.64 -7.27 -22.86
N LEU A 71 16.17 -6.17 -23.42
CA LEU A 71 15.52 -4.87 -23.46
C LEU A 71 14.15 -4.93 -24.17
N LYS A 72 14.08 -5.63 -25.31
CA LYS A 72 12.81 -5.85 -26.01
C LYS A 72 11.83 -6.62 -25.13
N GLN A 73 12.27 -7.67 -24.45
CA GLN A 73 11.43 -8.46 -23.56
C GLN A 73 10.84 -7.62 -22.40
N ILE A 74 11.66 -6.77 -21.76
CA ILE A 74 11.16 -5.85 -20.72
C ILE A 74 10.13 -4.88 -21.31
N GLN A 75 10.38 -4.35 -22.51
CA GLN A 75 9.51 -3.36 -23.15
C GLN A 75 8.18 -3.94 -23.64
N SER A 76 8.19 -5.13 -24.26
CA SER A 76 7.00 -5.70 -24.89
C SER A 76 6.17 -6.56 -23.93
N GLU A 77 6.80 -7.19 -22.95
CA GLU A 77 6.16 -8.16 -22.08
C GLU A 77 6.24 -7.73 -20.61
N GLY A 78 7.45 -7.53 -20.08
CA GLY A 78 7.65 -7.29 -18.64
C GLY A 78 6.87 -6.11 -18.07
N LEU A 79 7.14 -4.89 -18.57
CA LEU A 79 6.47 -3.68 -18.09
C LEU A 79 4.96 -3.67 -18.41
N PRO A 80 4.50 -4.02 -19.63
CA PRO A 80 3.07 -4.06 -19.92
C PRO A 80 2.30 -5.05 -19.05
N VAL A 81 2.82 -6.26 -18.83
CA VAL A 81 2.20 -7.27 -17.96
C VAL A 81 2.16 -6.79 -16.51
N MET A 82 3.25 -6.19 -16.03
CA MET A 82 3.28 -5.59 -14.69
C MET A 82 2.21 -4.49 -14.53
N ASN A 83 2.10 -3.57 -15.49
CA ASN A 83 1.07 -2.52 -15.47
C ASN A 83 -0.36 -3.11 -15.50
N SER A 84 -0.59 -4.12 -16.34
CA SER A 84 -1.89 -4.80 -16.43
C SER A 84 -2.30 -5.45 -15.10
N LYS A 85 -1.35 -6.09 -14.41
CA LYS A 85 -1.57 -6.67 -13.08
C LYS A 85 -1.85 -5.59 -12.02
N ILE A 86 -1.14 -4.46 -12.07
CA ILE A 86 -1.40 -3.30 -11.18
C ILE A 86 -2.81 -2.74 -11.40
N GLN A 87 -3.25 -2.60 -12.66
CA GLN A 87 -4.60 -2.16 -12.98
C GLN A 87 -5.66 -3.16 -12.53
N THR A 88 -5.38 -4.45 -12.69
CA THR A 88 -6.26 -5.52 -12.17
C THR A 88 -6.38 -5.43 -10.67
N PHE A 89 -5.28 -5.21 -9.94
CA PHE A 89 -5.30 -4.98 -8.50
C PHE A 89 -6.17 -3.79 -8.10
N SER A 90 -6.00 -2.64 -8.76
CA SER A 90 -6.86 -1.46 -8.54
C SER A 90 -8.35 -1.76 -8.73
N LYS A 91 -8.71 -2.52 -9.78
CA LYS A 91 -10.09 -2.98 -10.02
C LYS A 91 -10.57 -3.96 -8.95
N THR A 92 -9.71 -4.91 -8.53
CA THR A 92 -10.05 -5.87 -7.47
C THR A 92 -10.35 -5.15 -6.16
N ILE A 93 -9.60 -4.10 -5.82
CA ILE A 93 -9.87 -3.25 -4.64
C ILE A 93 -11.26 -2.61 -4.77
N ALA A 94 -11.57 -1.99 -5.90
CA ALA A 94 -12.86 -1.35 -6.11
C ALA A 94 -14.06 -2.31 -5.97
N SER A 95 -13.90 -3.57 -6.40
CA SER A 95 -14.97 -4.57 -6.38
C SER A 95 -15.08 -5.39 -5.10
N HIS A 96 -13.97 -5.65 -4.40
CA HIS A 96 -13.93 -6.64 -3.31
C HIS A 96 -13.47 -6.07 -1.96
N ALA A 97 -12.86 -4.88 -1.91
CA ALA A 97 -12.44 -4.31 -0.65
C ALA A 97 -13.62 -3.68 0.10
N LYS A 98 -13.69 -3.92 1.41
CA LYS A 98 -14.59 -3.19 2.30
C LYS A 98 -14.20 -1.71 2.35
N ASP A 99 -15.15 -0.82 2.64
CA ASP A 99 -14.90 0.64 2.64
C ASP A 99 -13.80 1.08 3.61
N ASN A 100 -13.68 0.41 4.75
CA ASN A 100 -12.61 0.63 5.72
C ASN A 100 -11.22 0.15 5.25
N GLN A 101 -11.14 -0.76 4.26
CA GLN A 101 -9.89 -1.28 3.68
C GLN A 101 -9.41 -0.46 2.47
N LYS A 102 -10.34 0.21 1.77
CA LYS A 102 -10.06 0.93 0.52
C LYS A 102 -8.94 1.97 0.62
N PRO A 103 -8.86 2.85 1.64
CA PRO A 103 -7.83 3.89 1.70
C PRO A 103 -6.42 3.30 1.65
N GLN A 104 -6.19 2.25 2.43
CA GLN A 104 -4.87 1.62 2.53
C GLN A 104 -4.52 0.81 1.28
N LEU A 105 -5.46 0.03 0.75
CA LEU A 105 -5.23 -0.73 -0.48
C LEU A 105 -5.02 0.20 -1.69
N ASN A 106 -5.70 1.35 -1.72
CA ASN A 106 -5.47 2.38 -2.75
C ASN A 106 -4.09 3.03 -2.61
N GLN A 107 -3.63 3.29 -1.38
CA GLN A 107 -2.26 3.74 -1.13
C GLN A 107 -1.25 2.70 -1.64
N GLN A 108 -1.50 1.41 -1.39
CA GLN A 108 -0.68 0.32 -1.90
C GLN A 108 -0.65 0.28 -3.44
N ALA A 109 -1.80 0.40 -4.09
CA ALA A 109 -1.89 0.46 -5.55
C ALA A 109 -1.11 1.67 -6.12
N SER A 110 -1.16 2.82 -5.45
CA SER A 110 -0.39 4.01 -5.82
C SER A 110 1.12 3.78 -5.72
N GLN A 111 1.58 3.07 -4.70
CA GLN A 111 3.00 2.69 -4.57
C GLN A 111 3.45 1.78 -5.72
N PHE A 112 2.65 0.77 -6.08
CA PHE A 112 2.95 -0.08 -7.24
C PHE A 112 2.98 0.73 -8.54
N GLN A 113 2.07 1.69 -8.70
CA GLN A 113 2.06 2.57 -9.88
C GLN A 113 3.33 3.44 -9.94
N LYS A 114 3.77 4.01 -8.81
CA LYS A 114 5.02 4.78 -8.73
C LYS A 114 6.22 3.93 -9.08
N LEU A 115 6.28 2.70 -8.58
CA LEU A 115 7.33 1.74 -8.94
C LEU A 115 7.34 1.45 -10.43
N TYR A 116 6.18 1.20 -11.03
CA TYR A 116 6.08 0.99 -12.48
C TYR A 116 6.67 2.18 -13.26
N GLN A 117 6.33 3.41 -12.88
CA GLN A 117 6.87 4.62 -13.52
C GLN A 117 8.39 4.72 -13.36
N GLN A 118 8.90 4.41 -12.17
CA GLN A 118 10.34 4.35 -11.92
C GLN A 118 10.99 3.35 -12.88
N LYS A 119 10.54 2.09 -12.91
CA LYS A 119 11.09 1.05 -13.81
C LYS A 119 11.01 1.44 -15.29
N GLN A 120 9.95 2.13 -15.70
CA GLN A 120 9.82 2.63 -17.06
C GLN A 120 10.88 3.69 -17.39
N ALA A 121 11.14 4.63 -16.48
CA ALA A 121 12.23 5.61 -16.64
C ALA A 121 13.61 4.93 -16.63
N GLN A 122 13.81 3.92 -15.76
CA GLN A 122 15.03 3.13 -15.74
C GLN A 122 15.30 2.46 -17.09
N LEU A 123 14.28 1.82 -17.68
CA LEU A 123 14.39 1.20 -19.00
C LEU A 123 14.80 2.22 -20.08
N GLN A 124 14.19 3.41 -20.08
CA GLN A 124 14.54 4.47 -21.04
C GLN A 124 16.00 4.89 -20.92
N ASN A 125 16.49 5.07 -19.70
CA ASN A 125 17.90 5.42 -19.46
C ASN A 125 18.83 4.32 -19.96
N ILE A 126 18.53 3.05 -19.63
CA ILE A 126 19.33 1.90 -20.10
C ILE A 126 19.32 1.82 -21.62
N GLN A 127 18.17 2.04 -22.28
CA GLN A 127 18.09 2.04 -23.75
C GLN A 127 18.97 3.14 -24.36
N GLN A 128 18.96 4.35 -23.80
CA GLN A 128 19.80 5.45 -24.27
C GLN A 128 21.29 5.13 -24.11
N THR A 129 21.68 4.65 -22.93
CA THR A 129 23.03 4.17 -22.62
C THR A 129 23.47 3.07 -23.59
N PHE A 130 22.64 2.04 -23.77
CA PHE A 130 22.92 0.92 -24.66
C PHE A 130 23.13 1.39 -26.11
N ASN A 131 22.31 2.31 -26.60
CA ASN A 131 22.45 2.86 -27.95
C ASN A 131 23.77 3.63 -28.12
N LYS A 132 24.15 4.46 -27.13
CA LYS A 132 25.44 5.19 -27.14
C LYS A 132 26.63 4.23 -27.15
N VAL A 133 26.61 3.23 -26.26
CA VAL A 133 27.66 2.20 -26.17
C VAL A 133 27.75 1.43 -27.47
N SER A 134 26.62 1.02 -28.04
CA SER A 134 26.59 0.22 -29.25
C SER A 134 27.12 0.99 -30.47
N GLN A 135 26.74 2.26 -30.59
CA GLN A 135 27.27 3.13 -31.65
C GLN A 135 28.78 3.32 -31.54
N LYS A 136 29.30 3.65 -30.34
CA LYS A 136 30.74 3.80 -30.10
C LYS A 136 31.51 2.51 -30.40
N LEU A 137 30.95 1.35 -30.04
CA LEU A 137 31.57 0.06 -30.31
C LEU A 137 31.64 -0.23 -31.82
N ASP A 138 30.56 0.04 -32.57
CA ASP A 138 30.51 -0.14 -34.01
C ASP A 138 31.46 0.79 -34.76
N ASP A 139 31.58 2.05 -34.32
CA ASP A 139 32.49 3.03 -34.91
C ASP A 139 33.96 2.62 -34.67
N ASN A 140 34.30 2.15 -33.47
CA ASN A 140 35.65 1.67 -33.11
C ASN A 140 36.00 0.32 -33.76
N LEU A 141 35.01 -0.47 -34.17
CA LEU A 141 35.23 -1.71 -34.91
C LEU A 141 35.56 -1.45 -36.39
N LYS A 142 35.15 -0.31 -36.94
CA LYS A 142 35.34 0.07 -38.35
C LYS A 142 36.64 0.85 -38.63
N SER A 143 37.25 1.46 -37.61
CA SER A 143 38.55 2.16 -37.73
C SER A 143 39.75 1.18 -37.73
N ASP A 144 40.73 1.48 -38.59
CA ASP A 144 41.96 0.72 -38.91
C ASP A 144 42.82 0.29 -37.68
N PRO A 145 43.78 -0.66 -37.84
CA PRO A 145 44.21 -1.60 -36.80
C PRO A 145 45.45 -1.15 -36.00
N GLU A 146 45.45 0.05 -35.42
CA GLU A 146 46.41 0.35 -34.36
C GLU A 146 45.90 -0.23 -33.03
N LEU A 147 46.36 -1.46 -32.73
CA LEU A 147 46.01 -2.27 -31.57
C LEU A 147 46.07 -1.51 -30.22
N ASN A 148 46.97 -0.53 -30.10
CA ASN A 148 47.12 0.28 -28.89
C ASN A 148 46.12 1.44 -28.81
N ALA A 149 45.82 2.10 -29.94
CA ALA A 149 44.78 3.13 -29.98
C ALA A 149 43.39 2.52 -29.76
N LYS A 150 43.15 1.32 -30.33
CA LYS A 150 41.93 0.56 -30.11
C LYS A 150 41.79 0.12 -28.66
N LYS A 151 42.88 -0.33 -28.02
CA LYS A 151 42.89 -0.70 -26.59
C LYS A 151 42.68 0.51 -25.67
N PHE A 152 43.29 1.66 -25.98
CA PHE A 152 43.09 2.90 -25.24
C PHE A 152 41.66 3.47 -25.41
N GLN A 153 41.10 3.42 -26.62
CA GLN A 153 39.69 3.77 -26.85
C GLN A 153 38.73 2.78 -26.18
N MET A 154 39.08 1.49 -26.16
CA MET A 154 38.31 0.48 -25.42
C MET A 154 38.33 0.75 -23.91
N GLN A 155 39.46 1.25 -23.38
CA GLN A 155 39.62 1.59 -21.97
C GLN A 155 38.89 2.89 -21.59
N LEU A 156 38.85 3.89 -22.47
CA LEU A 156 37.99 5.08 -22.31
C LEU A 156 36.50 4.72 -22.38
N LEU A 157 36.13 3.79 -23.26
CA LEU A 157 34.78 3.23 -23.30
C LEU A 157 34.48 2.45 -22.02
N GLU A 158 35.46 1.79 -21.42
CA GLU A 158 35.35 1.07 -20.14
C GLU A 158 35.08 2.01 -18.97
N GLU A 159 35.74 3.17 -18.92
CA GLU A 159 35.55 4.20 -17.88
C GLU A 159 34.16 4.85 -18.01
N GLU A 160 33.72 5.17 -19.23
CA GLU A 160 32.37 5.71 -19.44
C GLU A 160 31.27 4.66 -19.30
N LEU A 161 31.58 3.38 -19.58
CA LEU A 161 30.72 2.25 -19.24
C LEU A 161 30.61 2.09 -17.74
N ASP A 162 31.67 2.31 -16.97
CA ASP A 162 31.67 2.23 -15.51
C ASP A 162 30.81 3.31 -14.88
N ASP A 163 30.93 4.57 -15.32
CA ASP A 163 30.05 5.65 -14.85
C ASP A 163 28.57 5.34 -15.13
N GLN A 164 28.28 4.77 -16.31
CA GLN A 164 26.91 4.40 -16.69
C GLN A 164 26.42 3.11 -16.01
N LEU A 165 27.30 2.15 -15.71
CA LEU A 165 26.98 0.96 -14.92
C LEU A 165 26.73 1.33 -13.47
N ASP A 166 27.51 2.26 -12.90
CA ASP A 166 27.30 2.79 -11.56
C ASP A 166 25.98 3.54 -11.47
N ASP A 167 25.57 4.26 -12.52
CA ASP A 167 24.25 4.86 -12.59
C ASP A 167 23.16 3.78 -12.65
N ILE A 168 23.32 2.73 -13.47
CA ILE A 168 22.36 1.60 -13.53
C ILE A 168 22.29 0.86 -12.18
N ILE A 169 23.44 0.64 -11.51
CA ILE A 169 23.55 -0.02 -10.22
C ILE A 169 22.99 0.85 -9.10
N LYS A 170 23.22 2.17 -9.09
CA LYS A 170 22.57 3.10 -8.14
C LYS A 170 21.06 3.13 -8.37
N ILE A 171 20.65 3.10 -9.64
CA ILE A 171 19.25 3.02 -10.03
C ILE A 171 18.62 1.69 -9.59
N SER A 172 19.35 0.58 -9.64
CA SER A 172 18.90 -0.74 -9.20
C SER A 172 19.04 -0.99 -7.69
N GLN A 173 19.94 -0.29 -6.99
CA GLN A 173 20.07 -0.33 -5.52
C GLN A 173 18.88 0.28 -4.77
N ASN A 174 18.01 1.03 -5.46
CA ASN A 174 16.65 1.35 -4.99
C ASN A 174 15.77 0.09 -4.74
N VAL A 175 16.25 -1.12 -5.06
CA VAL A 175 15.61 -2.40 -4.72
C VAL A 175 15.56 -2.67 -3.21
N THR A 176 16.44 -2.07 -2.40
CA THR A 176 16.39 -2.23 -0.93
C THR A 176 15.16 -1.54 -0.32
N ASP A 177 14.77 -0.38 -0.87
CA ASP A 177 13.54 0.33 -0.50
C ASP A 177 12.28 -0.42 -0.96
N LEU A 178 12.38 -1.22 -2.01
CA LEU A 178 11.26 -2.00 -2.55
C LEU A 178 10.98 -3.29 -1.80
N ASN A 179 12.02 -4.02 -1.40
CA ASN A 179 11.87 -5.18 -0.52
C ASN A 179 11.39 -4.73 0.88
N SER A 180 11.84 -3.55 1.32
CA SER A 180 11.33 -2.87 2.51
C SER A 180 9.85 -2.48 2.34
N MET A 181 9.46 -1.89 1.20
CA MET A 181 8.05 -1.57 0.91
C MET A 181 7.17 -2.82 0.80
N MET A 182 7.62 -3.91 0.17
CA MET A 182 6.85 -5.18 0.12
C MET A 182 6.66 -5.78 1.52
N LYS A 183 7.70 -5.72 2.38
CA LYS A 183 7.58 -6.10 3.80
C LYS A 183 6.69 -5.17 4.60
N ILE A 184 6.79 -3.86 4.38
CA ILE A 184 5.94 -2.86 5.02
C ILE A 184 4.49 -3.08 4.57
N MET A 185 4.23 -3.43 3.32
CA MET A 185 2.89 -3.76 2.83
C MET A 185 2.32 -5.04 3.44
N GLU A 186 3.11 -6.11 3.61
CA GLU A 186 2.69 -7.32 4.33
C GLU A 186 2.35 -7.02 5.79
N VAL A 187 3.18 -6.21 6.46
CA VAL A 187 2.98 -5.81 7.87
C VAL A 187 1.82 -4.84 8.02
N GLU A 188 1.69 -3.86 7.11
CA GLU A 188 0.63 -2.87 7.12
C GLU A 188 -0.73 -3.51 6.83
N THR A 189 -0.81 -4.49 5.93
CA THR A 189 -2.07 -5.22 5.72
C THR A 189 -2.47 -6.04 6.95
N GLN A 190 -1.51 -6.54 7.74
CA GLN A 190 -1.79 -7.12 9.06
C GLN A 190 -2.23 -6.07 10.10
N LYS A 191 -1.63 -4.87 10.13
CA LYS A 191 -2.05 -3.79 11.05
C LYS A 191 -3.38 -3.15 10.66
N CYS A 192 -3.71 -3.11 9.37
CA CYS A 192 -5.03 -2.74 8.86
C CYS A 192 -6.10 -3.62 9.50
N GLN A 193 -5.77 -4.91 9.65
CA GLN A 193 -6.65 -5.89 10.23
C GLN A 193 -7.00 -5.57 11.69
N GLU A 194 -5.99 -5.23 12.48
CA GLU A 194 -6.18 -4.83 13.88
C GLU A 194 -6.92 -3.49 13.99
N THR A 195 -6.60 -2.51 13.14
CA THR A 195 -7.25 -1.19 13.16
C THR A 195 -8.72 -1.27 12.75
N ILE A 196 -9.06 -2.15 11.80
CA ILE A 196 -10.45 -2.41 11.41
C ILE A 196 -11.24 -3.00 12.57
N ASN A 197 -10.66 -3.93 13.31
CA ASN A 197 -11.30 -4.52 14.48
C ASN A 197 -11.64 -3.45 15.53
N ILE A 198 -10.71 -2.52 15.78
CA ILE A 198 -10.93 -1.38 16.69
C ILE A 198 -12.03 -0.44 16.16
N ILE A 199 -12.10 -0.19 14.85
CA ILE A 199 -13.15 0.66 14.27
C ILE A 199 -14.52 -0.03 14.33
N GLU A 200 -14.61 -1.31 14.02
CA GLU A 200 -15.86 -2.09 14.13
C GLU A 200 -16.34 -2.16 15.58
N GLU A 201 -15.43 -2.36 16.54
CA GLU A 201 -15.71 -2.32 17.98
C GLU A 201 -16.23 -0.94 18.40
N ASN A 202 -15.56 0.14 17.98
CA ASN A 202 -15.99 1.51 18.28
C ASN A 202 -17.35 1.85 17.65
N VAL A 203 -17.63 1.40 16.43
CA VAL A 203 -18.93 1.57 15.78
C VAL A 203 -20.01 0.77 16.49
N THR A 204 -19.72 -0.46 16.91
CA THR A 204 -20.64 -1.30 17.69
C THR A 204 -20.95 -0.66 19.04
N HIS A 205 -19.95 -0.12 19.74
CA HIS A 205 -20.15 0.63 20.98
C HIS A 205 -20.93 1.92 20.74
N ALA A 206 -20.66 2.65 19.67
CA ALA A 206 -21.40 3.86 19.34
C ALA A 206 -22.89 3.54 19.07
N ASP A 207 -23.18 2.49 18.31
CA ASP A 207 -24.56 2.08 18.01
C ASP A 207 -25.30 1.59 19.27
N SER A 208 -24.63 0.79 20.11
CA SER A 208 -25.13 0.42 21.44
C SER A 208 -25.39 1.65 22.33
N ASN A 209 -24.49 2.64 22.33
CA ASN A 209 -24.64 3.86 23.12
C ASN A 209 -25.79 4.74 22.60
N VAL A 210 -26.01 4.78 21.29
CA VAL A 210 -27.15 5.46 20.68
C VAL A 210 -28.46 4.73 21.04
N ALA A 211 -28.49 3.39 20.96
CA ALA A 211 -29.66 2.59 21.34
C ALA A 211 -30.00 2.76 22.83
N LYS A 212 -29.01 2.66 23.73
CA LYS A 212 -29.16 2.91 25.16
C LYS A 212 -29.55 4.36 25.44
N GLY A 213 -28.98 5.32 24.71
CA GLY A 213 -29.32 6.74 24.79
C GLY A 213 -30.78 7.01 24.40
N ALA A 214 -31.25 6.39 23.32
CA ALA A 214 -32.64 6.46 22.90
C ALA A 214 -33.58 5.89 23.97
N ASP A 215 -33.26 4.71 24.53
CA ASP A 215 -34.09 4.09 25.56
C ASP A 215 -34.13 4.93 26.85
N ASN A 216 -32.98 5.46 27.27
CA ASN A 216 -32.86 6.39 28.39
C ASN A 216 -33.69 7.67 28.18
N LEU A 217 -33.73 8.23 26.96
CA LEU A 217 -34.58 9.37 26.64
C LEU A 217 -36.08 9.02 26.72
N THR A 218 -36.48 7.83 26.28
CA THR A 218 -37.89 7.40 26.42
C THR A 218 -38.27 7.20 27.89
N THR A 219 -37.38 6.61 28.69
CA THR A 219 -37.59 6.34 30.11
C THR A 219 -37.57 7.63 30.93
N ALA A 220 -36.67 8.56 30.62
CA ALA A 220 -36.65 9.90 31.20
C ALA A 220 -37.96 10.65 30.90
N ARG A 221 -38.48 10.56 29.67
CA ARG A 221 -39.77 11.17 29.30
C ARG A 221 -40.95 10.56 30.06
N LYS A 222 -40.97 9.24 30.24
CA LYS A 222 -41.98 8.55 31.07
C LYS A 222 -41.90 8.98 32.54
N THR A 223 -40.68 9.04 33.08
CA THR A 223 -40.41 9.44 34.46
C THR A 223 -40.78 10.91 34.70
N GLN A 224 -40.45 11.81 33.78
CA GLN A 224 -40.80 13.23 33.85
C GLN A 224 -42.33 13.44 33.85
N LYS A 225 -43.07 12.71 33.01
CA LYS A 225 -44.55 12.75 33.03
C LYS A 225 -45.12 12.26 34.37
N SER A 226 -44.52 11.25 34.99
CA SER A 226 -44.95 10.75 36.30
C SER A 226 -44.63 11.74 37.44
N LYS A 227 -43.41 12.32 37.44
CA LYS A 227 -42.99 13.32 38.43
C LYS A 227 -43.88 14.56 38.43
N ASN A 228 -44.31 15.02 37.25
CA ASN A 228 -45.22 16.16 37.16
C ASN A 228 -46.56 15.86 37.85
N LYS A 229 -47.10 14.63 37.75
CA LYS A 229 -48.34 14.25 38.46
C LYS A 229 -48.15 14.27 39.98
N TRP A 230 -47.02 13.76 40.46
CA TRP A 230 -46.69 13.77 41.89
C TRP A 230 -46.46 15.19 42.44
N LEU A 231 -45.84 16.07 41.65
CA LEU A 231 -45.66 17.48 42.01
C LEU A 231 -47.00 18.21 42.20
N TRP A 232 -47.98 17.99 41.31
CA TRP A 232 -49.32 18.58 41.46
C TRP A 232 -50.05 18.08 42.71
N ILE A 233 -49.91 16.80 43.04
CA ILE A 233 -50.46 16.21 44.27
C ILE A 233 -49.81 16.85 45.50
N GLY A 234 -48.48 16.96 45.52
CA GLY A 234 -47.74 17.60 46.63
C GLY A 234 -48.10 19.07 46.83
N LEU A 235 -48.21 19.83 45.73
CA LEU A 235 -48.63 21.24 45.76
C LEU A 235 -50.04 21.39 46.34
N GLY A 236 -50.99 20.53 45.92
CA GLY A 236 -52.37 20.56 46.41
C GLY A 236 -52.47 20.32 47.91
N ILE A 237 -51.73 19.34 48.43
CA ILE A 237 -51.67 19.07 49.88
C ILE A 237 -51.08 20.27 50.63
N THR A 238 -50.03 20.88 50.09
CA THR A 238 -49.35 22.03 50.74
C THR A 238 -50.30 23.23 50.85
N VAL A 239 -51.05 23.55 49.78
CA VAL A 239 -52.04 24.62 49.79
C VAL A 239 -53.19 24.32 50.76
N ALA A 240 -53.70 23.08 50.79
CA ALA A 240 -54.76 22.68 51.71
C ALA A 240 -54.35 22.87 53.18
N VAL A 241 -53.13 22.46 53.55
CA VAL A 241 -52.59 22.66 54.91
C VAL A 241 -52.46 24.15 55.24
N ALA A 242 -52.00 24.99 54.31
CA ALA A 242 -51.89 26.43 54.53
C ALA A 242 -53.26 27.09 54.79
N VAL A 243 -54.32 26.68 54.07
CA VAL A 243 -55.68 27.18 54.29
C VAL A 243 -56.22 26.79 55.66
N ILE A 244 -55.97 25.54 56.10
CA ILE A 244 -56.38 25.09 57.44
C ILE A 244 -55.67 25.89 58.54
N LEU A 245 -54.37 26.12 58.40
CA LEU A 245 -53.60 26.92 59.36
C LEU A 245 -54.10 28.38 59.42
N LEU A 246 -54.43 28.97 58.28
CA LEU A 246 -55.01 30.33 58.24
C LEU A 246 -56.39 30.38 58.91
N LEU A 247 -57.24 29.37 58.71
CA LEU A 247 -58.55 29.31 59.38
C LEU A 247 -58.41 29.19 60.90
N VAL A 248 -57.47 28.36 61.38
CA VAL A 248 -57.22 28.19 62.82
C VAL A 248 -56.63 29.45 63.47
N PHE A 249 -55.86 30.24 62.72
CA PHE A 249 -55.24 31.45 63.25
C PHE A 249 -56.18 32.69 63.21
N VAL A 250 -57.17 32.68 62.32
CA VAL A 250 -58.14 33.77 62.15
C VAL A 250 -59.41 33.56 63.00
N LEU A 251 -59.81 32.31 63.28
CA LEU A 251 -60.84 32.00 64.28
C LEU A 251 -60.30 32.15 65.71
#